data_AF-A0A9Q9B1U5-F1
#
_entry.id   AF-A0A9Q9B1U5-F1
#
_cell.length_a   1.000
_cell.length_b   1.000
_cell.length_c   1.000
_cell.angle_alpha   90.00
_cell.angle_beta   90.00
_cell.angle_gamma   90.00
#
_symmetry.space_group_name_H-M   'P 1'
#
loop_
_entity.id
_entity.type
_entity.pdbx_description
1 polymer ?
#
loop_
_entity_poly.entity_id
_entity_poly.type
_entity_poly.pdbx_seq_one_letter_code
_entity_poly.pdbx_strand_id
1 'polypeptide(L)'
;MRNEAAPANNVMMGDGGDSTIQRIRSFAAKQLREEFPYMKTATLETMLDDATKLFSNAVLDQQTELEVTKSRINFFCLSAEFRNQIYELVLVENRSIDIDPSKLWWETSTRRSPPGVLCTNRQVRKEALPIYYGSNTFCCILDGPMRQFIEARKWFRKLGQEKASLLTKVDMVFMNRGPSLSSMFHSYHASRMRSEDKALEDIVQDGLGLHERFAKILECAEAGITVSSMHIVWADDQQSYHHKKAGYFPPLPSVRREEGVDKIDMNKKLTRAEMLDWLKVPW
;
A
#
# COMPACT_ATOMS: atom_id res chain seq x y z
N MET A 1 36.01 4.04 -37.86
CA MET A 1 35.96 3.55 -36.47
C MET A 1 36.96 4.36 -35.65
N ARG A 2 36.48 5.41 -34.96
CA ARG A 2 37.32 6.24 -34.09
C ARG A 2 37.13 5.75 -32.66
N ASN A 3 38.21 5.26 -32.05
CA ASN A 3 38.27 4.95 -30.63
C ASN A 3 38.35 6.28 -29.86
N GLU A 4 37.22 6.78 -29.40
CA GLU A 4 37.18 7.88 -28.43
C GLU A 4 37.62 7.33 -27.07
N ALA A 5 38.82 7.70 -26.64
CA ALA A 5 39.34 7.43 -25.32
C ALA A 5 38.44 8.14 -24.29
N ALA A 6 37.80 7.36 -23.41
CA ALA A 6 37.00 7.90 -22.33
C ALA A 6 37.88 8.78 -21.42
N PRO A 7 37.41 9.98 -21.02
CA PRO A 7 38.16 10.85 -20.12
C PRO A 7 38.35 10.16 -18.77
N ALA A 8 39.58 10.16 -18.27
CA ALA A 8 39.91 9.71 -16.92
C ALA A 8 39.13 10.59 -15.93
N ASN A 9 38.04 10.04 -15.37
CA ASN A 9 37.34 10.66 -14.26
C ASN A 9 38.32 10.73 -13.08
N ASN A 10 38.84 11.93 -12.85
CA ASN A 10 39.63 12.25 -11.68
C ASN A 10 38.66 12.26 -10.49
N VAL A 11 38.42 11.07 -9.93
CA VAL A 11 37.62 10.89 -8.72
C VAL A 11 38.35 11.67 -7.63
N MET A 12 37.78 12.81 -7.24
CA MET A 12 38.11 13.52 -6.01
C MET A 12 37.92 12.53 -4.86
N MET A 13 38.99 11.81 -4.50
CA MET A 13 39.10 11.08 -3.24
C MET A 13 38.91 12.12 -2.15
N GLY A 14 37.72 12.12 -1.54
CA GLY A 14 37.44 13.00 -0.42
C GLY A 14 38.46 12.75 0.70
N ASP A 15 38.90 13.84 1.32
CA ASP A 15 39.86 13.98 2.44
C ASP A 15 39.61 13.05 3.67
N GLY A 16 38.63 12.14 3.62
CA GLY A 16 38.31 11.18 4.67
C GLY A 16 39.26 9.97 4.75
N GLY A 17 39.91 9.59 3.65
CA GLY A 17 40.83 8.44 3.62
C GLY A 17 42.08 8.66 4.46
N ASP A 18 42.74 9.80 4.25
CA ASP A 18 43.97 10.18 4.95
C ASP A 18 43.73 10.37 6.46
N SER A 19 42.55 10.86 6.84
CA SER A 19 42.15 11.01 8.24
C SER A 19 42.14 9.69 9.01
N THR A 20 41.72 8.59 8.38
CA THR A 20 41.64 7.28 9.04
C THR A 20 43.03 6.65 9.18
N ILE A 21 43.84 6.74 8.13
CA ILE A 21 45.21 6.23 8.11
C ILE A 21 46.05 6.95 9.19
N GLN A 22 45.90 8.26 9.32
CA GLN A 22 46.60 9.05 10.33
C GLN A 22 46.19 8.69 11.77
N ARG A 23 44.91 8.33 11.99
CA ARG A 23 44.44 7.82 13.30
C ARG A 23 45.06 6.47 13.65
N ILE A 24 45.15 5.55 12.69
CA ILE A 24 45.78 4.24 12.90
C ILE A 24 47.27 4.42 13.21
N ARG A 25 47.97 5.26 12.42
CA ARG A 25 49.39 5.58 12.62
C ARG A 25 49.65 6.17 14.01
N SER A 26 48.87 7.18 14.42
CA SER A 26 49.02 7.81 15.74
C SER A 26 48.72 6.87 16.90
N PHE A 27 47.73 5.98 16.75
CA PHE A 27 47.43 4.94 17.74
C PHE A 27 48.57 3.93 17.86
N ALA A 28 49.05 3.40 16.74
CA ALA A 28 50.18 2.46 16.71
C ALA A 28 51.46 3.08 17.28
N ALA A 29 51.73 4.35 16.96
CA ALA A 29 52.85 5.10 17.52
C ALA A 29 52.79 5.20 19.04
N LYS A 30 51.59 5.46 19.59
CA LYS A 30 51.38 5.55 21.03
C LYS A 30 51.66 4.20 21.70
N GLN A 31 51.08 3.12 21.18
CA GLN A 31 51.24 1.76 21.73
C GLN A 31 52.72 1.30 21.71
N LEU A 32 53.41 1.48 20.58
CA LEU A 32 54.80 1.04 20.45
C LEU A 32 55.75 1.81 21.37
N ARG A 33 55.48 3.10 21.64
CA ARG A 33 56.29 3.88 22.60
C ARG A 33 56.05 3.47 24.05
N GLU A 34 54.83 3.05 24.39
CA GLU A 34 54.50 2.50 25.70
C GLU A 34 55.20 1.15 25.94
N GLU A 35 55.23 0.27 24.92
CA GLU A 35 55.86 -1.05 25.02
C GLU A 35 57.40 -1.02 24.91
N PHE A 36 57.96 -0.13 24.08
CA PHE A 36 59.40 -0.06 23.79
C PHE A 36 59.99 1.33 24.09
N PRO A 37 60.07 1.75 25.37
CA PRO A 37 60.45 3.12 25.75
C PRO A 37 61.87 3.53 25.35
N TYR A 38 62.76 2.56 25.13
CA TYR A 38 64.16 2.81 24.74
C TYR A 38 64.42 2.72 23.22
N MET A 39 63.38 2.44 22.42
CA MET A 39 63.52 2.41 20.97
C MET A 39 63.77 3.82 20.43
N LYS A 40 64.74 3.96 19.51
CA LYS A 40 65.02 5.25 18.87
C LYS A 40 63.79 5.72 18.10
N THR A 41 63.32 6.94 18.40
CA THR A 41 62.12 7.51 17.78
C THR A 41 62.19 7.51 16.25
N ALA A 42 63.36 7.79 15.68
CA ALA A 42 63.56 7.76 14.23
C ALA A 42 63.27 6.38 13.61
N THR A 43 63.75 5.31 14.24
CA THR A 43 63.51 3.93 13.77
C THR A 43 62.03 3.57 13.84
N LEU A 44 61.34 3.98 14.92
CA LEU A 44 59.91 3.75 15.11
C LEU A 44 59.07 4.49 14.07
N GLU A 45 59.37 5.77 13.78
CA GLU A 45 58.66 6.52 12.74
C GLU A 45 58.84 5.89 11.36
N THR A 46 60.05 5.46 11.01
CA THR A 46 60.29 4.77 9.73
C THR A 46 59.48 3.47 9.61
N MET A 47 59.45 2.65 10.66
CA MET A 47 58.65 1.42 10.67
C MET A 47 57.15 1.70 10.54
N LEU A 48 56.66 2.76 11.20
CA LEU A 48 55.26 3.17 11.09
C LEU A 48 54.93 3.68 9.69
N ASP A 49 55.81 4.46 9.07
CA ASP A 49 55.60 4.98 7.72
C ASP A 49 55.57 3.84 6.69
N ASP A 50 56.47 2.86 6.82
CA ASP A 50 56.48 1.67 5.98
C ASP A 50 55.21 0.83 6.16
N ALA A 51 54.79 0.59 7.41
CA ALA A 51 53.55 -0.13 7.71
C ALA A 51 52.31 0.61 7.17
N THR A 52 52.28 1.94 7.33
CA THR A 52 51.20 2.81 6.84
C THR A 52 51.12 2.75 5.31
N LYS A 53 52.27 2.78 4.63
CA LYS A 53 52.36 2.66 3.18
C LYS A 53 51.89 1.29 2.68
N LEU A 54 52.31 0.21 3.33
CA LEU A 54 51.86 -1.15 2.99
C LEU A 54 50.35 -1.29 3.18
N PHE A 55 49.81 -0.78 4.29
CA PHE A 55 48.38 -0.80 4.56
C PHE A 55 47.60 0.03 3.53
N SER A 56 48.06 1.24 3.19
CA SER A 56 47.44 2.09 2.18
C SER A 56 47.38 1.41 0.82
N ASN A 57 48.47 0.75 0.40
CA ASN A 57 48.50 -0.01 -0.84
C ASN A 57 47.50 -1.18 -0.82
N ALA A 58 47.45 -1.94 0.28
CA ALA A 58 46.50 -3.04 0.43
C ALA A 58 45.03 -2.56 0.39
N VAL A 59 44.73 -1.39 0.98
CA VAL A 59 43.40 -0.79 0.91
C VAL A 59 43.08 -0.36 -0.52
N LEU A 60 44.01 0.25 -1.25
CA LEU A 60 43.81 0.64 -2.65
C LEU A 60 43.55 -0.58 -3.54
N ASP A 61 44.31 -1.66 -3.35
CA ASP A 61 44.11 -2.92 -4.09
C ASP A 61 42.73 -3.49 -3.81
N GLN A 62 42.32 -3.54 -2.53
CA GLN A 62 40.98 -3.97 -2.13
C GLN A 62 39.87 -3.04 -2.60
N GLN A 63 40.13 -1.74 -2.76
CA GLN A 63 39.13 -0.80 -3.23
C GLN A 63 38.71 -1.09 -4.67
N THR A 64 39.64 -1.55 -5.52
CA THR A 64 39.30 -2.00 -6.87
C THR A 64 38.39 -3.24 -6.84
N GLU A 65 38.67 -4.20 -5.96
CA GLU A 65 37.84 -5.39 -5.76
C GLU A 65 36.47 -5.05 -5.16
N LEU A 66 36.41 -4.08 -4.24
CA LEU A 66 35.19 -3.55 -3.65
C LEU A 66 34.33 -2.82 -4.67
N GLU A 67 34.92 -2.02 -5.56
CA GLU A 67 34.16 -1.36 -6.64
C GLU A 67 33.69 -2.38 -7.69
N VAL A 68 34.49 -3.41 -7.97
CA VAL A 68 34.08 -4.56 -8.78
C VAL A 68 32.96 -5.37 -8.12
N THR A 69 32.93 -5.51 -6.79
CA THR A 69 31.87 -6.27 -6.10
C THR A 69 30.63 -5.44 -5.81
N LYS A 70 30.75 -4.16 -5.46
CA LYS A 70 29.62 -3.21 -5.36
C LYS A 70 28.85 -3.11 -6.67
N SER A 71 29.55 -3.16 -7.81
CA SER A 71 28.92 -3.13 -9.14
C SER A 71 28.25 -4.46 -9.54
N ARG A 72 28.50 -5.56 -8.82
CA ARG A 72 28.07 -6.91 -9.25
C ARG A 72 26.65 -7.31 -8.89
N ILE A 73 25.94 -6.59 -8.03
CA ILE A 73 24.56 -6.94 -7.69
C ILE A 73 23.63 -5.78 -8.05
N ASN A 74 23.50 -5.54 -9.36
CA ASN A 74 22.39 -4.74 -9.86
C ASN A 74 21.08 -5.51 -9.57
N PHE A 75 20.08 -4.83 -9.03
CA PHE A 75 18.74 -5.40 -8.81
C PHE A 75 18.17 -6.08 -10.07
N PHE A 76 18.50 -5.55 -11.26
CA PHE A 76 18.07 -6.13 -12.54
C PHE A 76 18.88 -7.35 -12.99
N CYS A 77 19.97 -7.71 -12.31
CA CYS A 77 20.66 -8.99 -12.50
C CYS A 77 19.91 -10.17 -11.86
N LEU A 78 18.96 -9.90 -10.94
CA LEU A 78 18.06 -10.93 -10.44
C LEU A 78 17.16 -11.44 -11.56
N SER A 79 16.71 -12.70 -11.51
CA SER A 79 15.66 -13.16 -12.42
C SER A 79 14.35 -12.41 -12.17
N ALA A 80 13.46 -12.39 -13.17
CA ALA A 80 12.14 -11.76 -13.02
C ALA A 80 11.35 -12.37 -11.85
N GLU A 81 11.49 -13.67 -11.60
CA GLU A 81 10.83 -14.38 -10.50
C GLU A 81 11.26 -13.83 -9.13
N PHE A 82 12.56 -13.67 -8.89
CA PHE A 82 13.05 -13.11 -7.63
C PHE A 82 12.65 -11.64 -7.46
N ARG A 83 12.66 -10.85 -8.54
CA ARG A 83 12.16 -9.46 -8.46
C ARG A 83 10.67 -9.43 -8.09
N ASN A 84 9.86 -10.31 -8.69
CA ASN A 84 8.43 -10.42 -8.36
C ASN A 84 8.20 -10.81 -6.91
N GLN A 85 8.96 -11.77 -6.36
CA GLN A 85 8.90 -12.12 -4.93
C GLN A 85 9.23 -10.92 -4.04
N ILE A 86 10.25 -10.12 -4.39
CA ILE A 86 10.58 -8.90 -3.67
C ILE A 86 9.44 -7.88 -3.76
N TYR A 87 8.84 -7.70 -4.93
CA TYR A 87 7.69 -6.82 -5.09
C TYR A 87 6.49 -7.30 -4.25
N GLU A 88 6.20 -8.59 -4.22
CA GLU A 88 5.13 -9.17 -3.40
C GLU A 88 5.34 -8.87 -1.91
N LEU A 89 6.55 -9.12 -1.40
CA LEU A 89 6.91 -8.85 0.00
C LEU A 89 6.78 -7.36 0.39
N VAL A 90 7.05 -6.45 -0.56
CA VAL A 90 7.07 -5.00 -0.29
C VAL A 90 5.72 -4.32 -0.58
N LEU A 91 4.95 -4.83 -1.53
CA LEU A 91 3.76 -4.15 -2.06
C LEU A 91 2.45 -4.80 -1.67
N VAL A 92 2.44 -6.08 -1.27
CA VAL A 92 1.21 -6.78 -0.89
C VAL A 92 0.99 -6.62 0.60
N GLU A 93 -0.07 -5.90 0.93
CA GLU A 93 -0.53 -5.69 2.30
C GLU A 93 -1.48 -6.81 2.70
N ASN A 94 -1.28 -7.37 3.90
CA ASN A 94 -2.20 -8.36 4.47
C ASN A 94 -3.57 -7.74 4.83
N ARG A 95 -3.65 -6.41 4.88
CA ARG A 95 -4.86 -5.65 5.22
C ARG A 95 -5.35 -4.92 3.98
N SER A 96 -6.66 -4.68 3.93
CA SER A 96 -7.25 -3.86 2.88
C SER A 96 -6.66 -2.46 2.86
N ILE A 97 -6.32 -1.98 1.66
CA ILE A 97 -5.82 -0.62 1.46
C ILE A 97 -7.02 0.32 1.44
N ASP A 98 -7.22 1.04 2.54
CA ASP A 98 -8.26 2.07 2.64
C ASP A 98 -8.09 3.14 1.54
N ILE A 99 -9.09 3.26 0.68
CA ILE A 99 -9.32 4.39 -0.20
C ILE A 99 -10.29 5.29 0.53
N ASP A 100 -9.77 6.34 1.15
CA ASP A 100 -10.60 7.38 1.77
C ASP A 100 -10.96 8.42 0.71
N PRO A 101 -12.19 8.43 0.17
CA PRO A 101 -12.56 9.34 -0.90
C PRO A 101 -12.69 10.78 -0.39
N SER A 102 -12.95 10.94 0.92
CA SER A 102 -13.17 12.24 1.56
C SER A 102 -11.89 13.05 1.72
N LYS A 103 -10.75 12.37 1.91
CA LYS A 103 -9.42 13.00 2.03
C LYS A 103 -8.82 13.46 0.70
N LEU A 104 -9.42 13.07 -0.43
CA LEU A 104 -8.90 13.42 -1.76
C LEU A 104 -8.96 14.92 -2.12
N TRP A 105 -9.68 15.74 -1.35
CA TRP A 105 -10.00 17.13 -1.72
C TRP A 105 -9.16 18.20 -1.06
N TRP A 106 -8.87 18.04 0.23
CA TRP A 106 -8.28 19.10 1.05
C TRP A 106 -6.87 18.79 1.52
N GLU A 107 -6.49 17.51 1.51
CA GLU A 107 -5.20 17.07 2.05
C GLU A 107 -4.26 16.71 0.89
N THR A 108 -3.59 17.74 0.34
CA THR A 108 -2.55 17.57 -0.69
C THR A 108 -1.36 16.75 -0.20
N SER A 109 -1.18 16.62 1.12
CA SER A 109 -0.07 15.94 1.79
C SER A 109 -0.33 14.48 2.19
N THR A 110 -1.58 14.02 2.26
CA THR A 110 -1.93 12.62 2.61
C THR A 110 -2.55 11.84 1.45
N ARG A 111 -2.43 12.36 0.22
CA ARG A 111 -2.57 11.52 -0.97
C ARG A 111 -1.67 10.32 -0.72
N ARG A 112 -2.26 9.12 -0.59
CA ARG A 112 -1.50 7.87 -0.64
C ARG A 112 -0.88 7.83 -2.03
N SER A 113 0.27 8.48 -2.14
CA SER A 113 1.12 8.43 -3.31
C SER A 113 1.35 6.95 -3.57
N PRO A 114 1.40 6.53 -4.85
CA PRO A 114 1.82 5.18 -5.17
C PRO A 114 3.07 4.84 -4.35
N PRO A 115 3.19 3.62 -3.80
CA PRO A 115 4.37 3.23 -3.04
C PRO A 115 5.64 3.67 -3.76
N GLY A 116 6.63 4.17 -3.01
CA GLY A 116 7.83 4.78 -3.60
C GLY A 116 8.50 3.89 -4.66
N VAL A 117 8.45 2.57 -4.46
CA VAL A 117 8.90 1.53 -5.41
C VAL A 117 8.28 1.68 -6.81
N LEU A 118 7.01 2.05 -6.93
CA LEU A 118 6.35 2.27 -8.24
C LEU A 118 6.78 3.56 -8.95
N CYS A 119 7.58 4.39 -8.28
CA CYS A 119 8.04 5.69 -8.74
C CYS A 119 9.56 5.73 -9.02
N THR A 120 10.30 4.64 -8.75
CA THR A 120 11.77 4.62 -8.88
C THR A 120 12.23 4.47 -10.34
N ASN A 121 11.69 3.48 -11.06
CA ASN A 121 12.14 3.10 -12.40
C ASN A 121 10.97 2.60 -13.26
N ARG A 122 11.00 2.87 -14.57
CA ARG A 122 9.97 2.42 -15.53
C ARG A 122 9.82 0.89 -15.59
N GLN A 123 10.93 0.15 -15.54
CA GLN A 123 10.92 -1.32 -15.53
C GLN A 123 10.31 -1.84 -14.23
N VAL A 124 10.78 -1.34 -13.07
CA VAL A 124 10.20 -1.69 -11.76
C VAL A 124 8.70 -1.41 -11.75
N ARG A 125 8.28 -0.24 -12.23
CA ARG A 125 6.87 0.11 -12.34
C ARG A 125 6.11 -0.90 -13.21
N LYS A 126 6.61 -1.25 -14.40
CA LYS A 126 5.93 -2.20 -15.30
C LYS A 126 5.74 -3.58 -14.67
N GLU A 127 6.74 -4.06 -13.92
CA GLU A 127 6.69 -5.37 -13.26
C GLU A 127 5.84 -5.35 -11.99
N ALA A 128 5.97 -4.30 -11.17
CA ALA A 128 5.40 -4.23 -9.84
C ALA A 128 3.94 -3.71 -9.81
N LEU A 129 3.53 -2.92 -10.80
CA LEU A 129 2.18 -2.36 -10.91
C LEU A 129 1.07 -3.42 -10.94
N PRO A 130 1.15 -4.50 -11.75
CA PRO A 130 0.15 -5.58 -11.72
C PRO A 130 0.12 -6.32 -10.37
N ILE A 131 1.26 -6.48 -9.69
CA ILE A 131 1.31 -7.10 -8.34
C ILE A 131 0.59 -6.22 -7.33
N TYR A 132 0.88 -4.92 -7.33
CA TYR A 132 0.26 -3.98 -6.40
C TYR A 132 -1.26 -3.89 -6.58
N TYR A 133 -1.76 -3.67 -7.80
CA TYR A 133 -3.21 -3.52 -8.01
C TYR A 133 -3.96 -4.86 -8.09
N GLY A 134 -3.29 -5.94 -8.49
CA GLY A 134 -3.90 -7.24 -8.71
C GLY A 134 -3.86 -8.19 -7.52
N SER A 135 -2.95 -7.99 -6.56
CA SER A 135 -2.85 -8.87 -5.38
C SER A 135 -3.51 -8.26 -4.14
N ASN A 136 -3.47 -6.92 -4.00
CA ASN A 136 -4.07 -6.21 -2.88
C ASN A 136 -5.60 -6.11 -2.97
N THR A 137 -6.21 -5.94 -1.80
CA THR A 137 -7.64 -5.61 -1.69
C THR A 137 -7.77 -4.15 -1.34
N PHE A 138 -8.56 -3.40 -2.12
CA PHE A 138 -8.78 -1.98 -1.88
C PHE A 138 -10.15 -1.75 -1.26
N CYS A 139 -10.22 -1.04 -0.13
CA CYS A 139 -11.48 -0.80 0.58
C CYS A 139 -11.91 0.65 0.41
N CYS A 140 -13.06 0.86 -0.24
CA CYS A 140 -13.72 2.15 -0.31
C CYS A 140 -14.78 2.24 0.77
N ILE A 141 -14.53 3.05 1.81
CA ILE A 141 -15.55 3.34 2.83
C ILE A 141 -16.40 4.51 2.32
N LEU A 142 -17.71 4.27 2.22
CA LEU A 142 -18.72 5.20 1.75
C LEU A 142 -19.64 5.56 2.93
N ASP A 143 -19.27 6.61 3.65
CA ASP A 143 -20.06 7.22 4.71
C ASP A 143 -21.05 8.26 4.13
N GLY A 144 -22.26 7.80 3.84
CA GLY A 144 -23.35 8.58 3.27
C GLY A 144 -23.62 8.36 1.76
N PRO A 145 -24.86 8.58 1.29
CA PRO A 145 -25.35 7.94 0.06
C PRO A 145 -24.90 8.56 -1.28
N MET A 146 -24.49 9.83 -1.35
CA MET A 146 -24.15 10.46 -2.65
C MET A 146 -22.74 11.02 -2.76
N ARG A 147 -22.27 11.81 -1.77
CA ARG A 147 -20.99 12.53 -1.92
C ARG A 147 -19.82 11.56 -2.10
N GLN A 148 -19.78 10.50 -1.30
CA GLN A 148 -18.67 9.56 -1.32
C GLN A 148 -18.68 8.67 -2.56
N PHE A 149 -19.86 8.38 -3.10
CA PHE A 149 -19.98 7.66 -4.37
C PHE A 149 -19.38 8.46 -5.53
N ILE A 150 -19.69 9.75 -5.60
CA ILE A 150 -19.08 10.67 -6.58
C ILE A 150 -17.56 10.68 -6.41
N GLU A 151 -17.06 10.60 -5.18
CA GLU A 151 -15.63 10.59 -4.91
C GLU A 151 -14.91 9.29 -5.25
N ALA A 152 -15.51 8.14 -4.95
CA ALA A 152 -15.03 6.86 -5.43
C ALA A 152 -14.96 6.85 -6.96
N ARG A 153 -16.00 7.35 -7.64
CA ARG A 153 -16.00 7.47 -9.11
C ARG A 153 -14.88 8.38 -9.62
N LYS A 154 -14.63 9.51 -8.98
CA LYS A 154 -13.52 10.41 -9.35
C LYS A 154 -12.16 9.75 -9.10
N TRP A 155 -12.02 8.95 -8.05
CA TRP A 155 -10.82 8.18 -7.78
C TRP A 155 -10.56 7.16 -8.90
N PHE A 156 -11.56 6.35 -9.28
CA PHE A 156 -11.43 5.40 -10.40
C PHE A 156 -11.04 6.10 -11.71
N ARG A 157 -11.64 7.25 -12.01
CA ARG A 157 -11.26 8.05 -13.20
C ARG A 157 -9.81 8.54 -13.14
N LYS A 158 -9.36 9.02 -11.97
CA LYS A 158 -7.97 9.49 -11.77
C LYS A 158 -6.95 8.34 -11.83
N LEU A 159 -7.38 7.13 -11.49
CA LEU A 159 -6.51 5.96 -11.51
C LEU A 159 -5.98 5.70 -12.93
N GLY A 160 -6.83 5.94 -13.93
CA GLY A 160 -6.56 5.70 -15.35
C GLY A 160 -6.89 4.26 -15.76
N GLN A 161 -7.12 4.05 -17.05
CA GLN A 161 -7.59 2.77 -17.59
C GLN A 161 -6.62 1.61 -17.30
N GLU A 162 -5.32 1.81 -17.49
CA GLU A 162 -4.27 0.81 -17.26
C GLU A 162 -4.34 0.22 -15.85
N LYS A 163 -4.38 1.09 -14.83
CA LYS A 163 -4.42 0.67 -13.43
C LYS A 163 -5.79 0.11 -13.04
N ALA A 164 -6.87 0.68 -13.57
CA ALA A 164 -8.22 0.20 -13.33
C ALA A 164 -8.39 -1.25 -13.84
N SER A 165 -7.82 -1.60 -15.00
CA SER A 165 -7.85 -2.97 -15.51
C SER A 165 -7.05 -3.99 -14.69
N LEU A 166 -6.18 -3.52 -13.79
CA LEU A 166 -5.39 -4.38 -12.91
C LEU A 166 -6.04 -4.59 -11.54
N LEU A 167 -7.09 -3.84 -11.21
CA LEU A 167 -7.84 -4.03 -9.97
C LEU A 167 -8.65 -5.32 -10.03
N THR A 168 -8.31 -6.26 -9.17
CA THR A 168 -9.01 -7.55 -9.05
C THR A 168 -9.89 -7.64 -7.81
N LYS A 169 -9.59 -6.85 -6.77
CA LYS A 169 -10.28 -6.90 -5.47
C LYS A 169 -10.55 -5.49 -4.98
N VAL A 170 -11.82 -5.12 -5.02
CA VAL A 170 -12.32 -3.86 -4.46
C VAL A 170 -13.52 -4.16 -3.59
N ASP A 171 -13.41 -3.77 -2.33
CA ASP A 171 -14.48 -3.88 -1.34
C ASP A 171 -15.11 -2.50 -1.15
N MET A 172 -16.43 -2.42 -1.34
CA MET A 172 -17.20 -1.21 -1.06
C MET A 172 -17.96 -1.41 0.24
N VAL A 173 -17.64 -0.58 1.24
CA VAL A 173 -18.27 -0.61 2.56
C VAL A 173 -19.15 0.61 2.71
N PHE A 174 -20.47 0.40 2.73
CA PHE A 174 -21.42 1.49 2.95
C PHE A 174 -21.66 1.63 4.44
N MET A 175 -21.18 2.72 5.02
CA MET A 175 -21.49 3.09 6.40
C MET A 175 -22.75 3.94 6.38
N ASN A 176 -23.86 3.38 6.83
CA ASN A 176 -25.06 4.17 7.02
C ASN A 176 -25.00 4.85 8.40
N ARG A 177 -24.46 6.08 8.45
CA ARG A 177 -24.52 6.96 9.63
C ARG A 177 -25.84 7.73 9.75
N GLY A 178 -26.76 7.55 8.80
CA GLY A 178 -28.13 8.01 8.98
C GLY A 178 -28.82 7.27 10.13
N PRO A 179 -29.99 7.75 10.58
CA PRO A 179 -30.86 6.95 11.44
C PRO A 179 -30.93 5.52 10.87
N SER A 180 -30.76 4.49 11.70
CA SER A 180 -30.90 3.10 11.25
C SER A 180 -32.19 2.96 10.44
N LEU A 181 -32.31 2.00 9.50
CA LEU A 181 -33.59 1.80 8.81
C LEU A 181 -34.73 1.70 9.83
N SER A 182 -34.50 1.06 10.97
CA SER A 182 -35.43 1.03 12.10
C SER A 182 -35.77 2.42 12.65
N SER A 183 -34.78 3.29 12.89
CA SER A 183 -35.01 4.68 13.29
C SER A 183 -35.69 5.52 12.21
N MET A 184 -35.38 5.31 10.93
CA MET A 184 -36.12 5.90 9.81
C MET A 184 -37.57 5.41 9.80
N PHE A 185 -37.81 4.11 10.01
CA PHE A 185 -39.14 3.50 10.12
C PHE A 185 -39.90 3.98 11.35
N HIS A 186 -39.23 4.24 12.48
CA HIS A 186 -39.84 4.75 13.70
C HIS A 186 -40.15 6.24 13.58
N SER A 187 -39.23 7.03 13.01
CA SER A 187 -39.46 8.43 12.68
C SER A 187 -40.56 8.57 11.63
N TYR A 188 -40.61 7.63 10.67
CA TYR A 188 -41.69 7.47 9.69
C TYR A 188 -43.01 7.09 10.35
N HIS A 189 -43.07 6.11 11.25
CA HIS A 189 -44.30 5.78 11.98
C HIS A 189 -44.78 6.95 12.85
N ALA A 190 -43.86 7.67 13.49
CA ALA A 190 -44.14 8.87 14.27
C ALA A 190 -44.59 10.08 13.42
N SER A 191 -44.22 10.11 12.13
CA SER A 191 -44.60 11.14 11.16
C SER A 191 -45.84 10.76 10.34
N ARG A 192 -46.06 9.47 10.10
CA ARG A 192 -47.26 8.88 9.47
C ARG A 192 -48.51 9.10 10.34
N MET A 193 -48.34 9.17 11.65
CA MET A 193 -49.41 9.64 12.55
C MET A 193 -49.74 11.13 12.38
N ARG A 194 -49.03 11.89 11.53
CA ARG A 194 -49.20 13.35 11.36
C ARG A 194 -49.49 13.83 9.94
N SER A 195 -49.24 13.05 8.89
CA SER A 195 -49.69 13.39 7.53
C SER A 195 -49.71 12.19 6.60
N GLU A 196 -50.82 11.99 5.90
CA GLU A 196 -50.98 10.96 4.88
C GLU A 196 -50.27 11.35 3.56
N ASP A 197 -49.72 10.32 2.91
CA ASP A 197 -49.22 10.22 1.52
C ASP A 197 -47.85 10.79 1.12
N LYS A 198 -47.44 12.00 1.51
CA LYS A 198 -46.22 12.61 0.89
C LYS A 198 -44.88 12.01 1.33
N ALA A 199 -44.78 11.53 2.57
CA ALA A 199 -43.53 10.98 3.12
C ALA A 199 -43.16 9.60 2.54
N LEU A 200 -44.13 8.90 1.96
CA LEU A 200 -43.94 7.57 1.38
C LEU A 200 -43.28 7.67 -0.01
N GLU A 201 -43.64 8.67 -0.81
CA GLU A 201 -43.01 8.94 -2.13
C GLU A 201 -41.55 9.38 -1.99
N ASP A 202 -41.19 10.23 -1.01
CA ASP A 202 -39.82 10.71 -0.81
C ASP A 202 -38.88 9.57 -0.33
N ILE A 203 -39.33 8.69 0.58
CA ILE A 203 -38.53 7.56 1.09
C ILE A 203 -38.41 6.45 0.04
N VAL A 204 -39.48 6.17 -0.71
CA VAL A 204 -39.44 5.21 -1.82
C VAL A 204 -38.58 5.74 -2.96
N GLN A 205 -38.57 7.04 -3.25
CA GLN A 205 -37.61 7.66 -4.18
C GLN A 205 -36.16 7.55 -3.71
N ASP A 206 -35.89 7.72 -2.42
CA ASP A 206 -34.52 7.57 -1.88
C ASP A 206 -34.05 6.10 -1.83
N GLY A 207 -34.95 5.15 -1.56
CA GLY A 207 -34.69 3.72 -1.56
C GLY A 207 -34.56 3.10 -2.96
N LEU A 208 -35.47 3.42 -3.89
CA LEU A 208 -35.38 3.03 -5.31
C LEU A 208 -34.18 3.70 -6.00
N GLY A 209 -33.87 4.94 -5.59
CA GLY A 209 -32.66 5.64 -6.01
C GLY A 209 -31.40 4.88 -5.64
N LEU A 210 -31.38 4.15 -4.51
CA LEU A 210 -30.26 3.29 -4.15
C LEU A 210 -30.06 2.21 -5.23
N HIS A 211 -31.08 1.43 -5.58
CA HIS A 211 -30.98 0.38 -6.60
C HIS A 211 -30.55 0.89 -7.98
N GLU A 212 -31.07 2.03 -8.43
CA GLU A 212 -30.67 2.65 -9.70
C GLU A 212 -29.24 3.22 -9.65
N ARG A 213 -28.80 3.70 -8.48
CA ARG A 213 -27.41 4.12 -8.22
C ARG A 213 -26.47 2.91 -8.18
N PHE A 214 -26.90 1.77 -7.63
CA PHE A 214 -26.21 0.48 -7.68
C PHE A 214 -26.05 -0.04 -9.11
N ALA A 215 -27.06 0.13 -9.97
CA ALA A 215 -26.96 -0.18 -11.39
C ALA A 215 -25.85 0.65 -12.09
N LYS A 216 -25.64 1.92 -11.69
CA LYS A 216 -24.52 2.74 -12.16
C LYS A 216 -23.15 2.34 -11.59
N ILE A 217 -23.11 1.65 -10.44
CA ILE A 217 -21.90 1.00 -9.93
C ILE A 217 -21.55 -0.20 -10.81
N LEU A 218 -22.56 -0.97 -11.21
CA LEU A 218 -22.42 -2.09 -12.13
C LEU A 218 -22.03 -1.62 -13.54
N GLU A 219 -22.48 -0.44 -14.01
CA GLU A 219 -21.94 0.19 -15.23
C GLU A 219 -20.45 0.53 -15.10
N CYS A 220 -19.95 0.88 -13.91
CA CYS A 220 -18.50 1.04 -13.71
C CYS A 220 -17.75 -0.31 -13.75
N ALA A 221 -18.42 -1.42 -13.47
CA ALA A 221 -17.88 -2.77 -13.68
C ALA A 221 -17.80 -3.14 -15.18
N GLU A 222 -18.54 -2.46 -16.07
CA GLU A 222 -18.36 -2.61 -17.53
C GLU A 222 -16.99 -2.14 -18.02
N ALA A 223 -16.25 -1.36 -17.20
CA ALA A 223 -14.84 -1.03 -17.43
C ALA A 223 -13.85 -2.16 -17.05
N GLY A 224 -14.34 -3.36 -16.72
CA GLY A 224 -13.54 -4.53 -16.35
C GLY A 224 -13.14 -4.59 -14.87
N ILE A 225 -13.69 -3.73 -14.02
CA ILE A 225 -13.44 -3.74 -12.57
C ILE A 225 -14.34 -4.79 -11.93
N THR A 226 -13.74 -5.82 -11.34
CA THR A 226 -14.51 -6.82 -10.58
C THR A 226 -14.67 -6.32 -9.14
N VAL A 227 -15.92 -6.10 -8.72
CA VAL A 227 -16.24 -5.86 -7.31
C VAL A 227 -16.19 -7.22 -6.61
N SER A 228 -15.17 -7.45 -5.77
CA SER A 228 -14.93 -8.74 -5.12
C SER A 228 -15.97 -9.04 -4.06
N SER A 229 -16.35 -8.01 -3.31
CA SER A 229 -17.36 -8.09 -2.27
C SER A 229 -17.99 -6.72 -2.07
N MET A 230 -19.24 -6.73 -1.60
CA MET A 230 -19.92 -5.51 -1.21
C MET A 230 -20.56 -5.74 0.15
N HIS A 231 -20.26 -4.84 1.08
CA HIS A 231 -20.73 -4.94 2.46
C HIS A 231 -21.51 -3.68 2.83
N ILE A 232 -22.73 -3.86 3.34
CA ILE A 232 -23.53 -2.78 3.93
C ILE A 232 -23.39 -2.94 5.44
N VAL A 233 -22.81 -1.94 6.11
CA VAL A 233 -22.58 -1.95 7.56
C VAL A 233 -23.42 -0.84 8.19
N TRP A 234 -24.33 -1.24 9.06
CA TRP A 234 -25.24 -0.32 9.76
C TRP A 234 -24.55 0.33 10.98
N ALA A 235 -24.88 1.58 11.29
CA ALA A 235 -24.25 2.34 12.38
C ALA A 235 -24.31 1.62 13.74
N ASP A 236 -25.39 0.88 14.01
CA ASP A 236 -25.59 0.16 15.26
C ASP A 236 -24.53 -0.96 15.47
N ASP A 237 -23.87 -1.41 14.39
CA ASP A 237 -22.80 -2.42 14.39
C ASP A 237 -21.37 -1.82 14.39
N GLN A 238 -21.21 -0.50 14.53
CA GLN A 238 -19.89 0.15 14.40
C GLN A 238 -18.84 -0.32 15.43
N GLN A 239 -19.25 -0.70 16.65
CA GLN A 239 -18.31 -1.27 17.63
C GLN A 239 -17.70 -2.60 17.14
N SER A 240 -18.46 -3.41 16.39
CA SER A 240 -17.98 -4.66 15.79
C SER A 240 -16.98 -4.39 14.65
N TYR A 241 -17.22 -3.35 13.84
CA TYR A 241 -16.32 -2.99 12.73
C TYR A 241 -14.97 -2.43 13.21
N HIS A 242 -14.97 -1.57 14.24
CA HIS A 242 -13.72 -1.06 14.82
C HIS A 242 -12.89 -2.16 15.52
N HIS A 243 -13.53 -3.17 16.12
CA HIS A 243 -12.83 -4.35 16.65
C HIS A 243 -12.27 -5.27 15.56
N LYS A 244 -12.97 -5.43 14.42
CA LYS A 244 -12.47 -6.18 13.25
C LYS A 244 -11.21 -5.56 12.63
N LYS A 245 -11.00 -4.25 12.79
CA LYS A 245 -9.80 -3.51 12.35
C LYS A 245 -8.50 -3.90 13.10
N ALA A 246 -8.61 -4.60 14.24
CA ALA A 246 -7.48 -4.92 15.14
C ALA A 246 -6.84 -6.32 14.94
N GLY A 247 -7.37 -7.17 14.06
CA GLY A 247 -6.64 -8.38 13.61
C GLY A 247 -6.65 -9.62 14.54
N TYR A 248 -7.62 -9.76 15.45
CA TYR A 248 -7.80 -11.00 16.24
C TYR A 248 -9.14 -11.69 15.89
N PHE A 249 -9.06 -12.96 15.50
CA PHE A 249 -10.20 -13.89 15.48
C PHE A 249 -10.08 -14.86 16.67
N PRO A 250 -10.88 -14.75 17.74
CA PRO A 250 -11.13 -15.88 18.63
C PRO A 250 -12.27 -16.76 18.07
N PRO A 251 -12.30 -18.08 18.37
CA PRO A 251 -13.41 -18.94 17.99
C PRO A 251 -14.69 -18.49 18.72
N LEU A 252 -15.79 -18.37 17.98
CA LEU A 252 -17.08 -17.92 18.50
C LEU A 252 -17.58 -18.88 19.61
N PRO A 253 -18.14 -18.37 20.73
CA PRO A 253 -18.89 -19.20 21.66
C PRO A 253 -20.19 -19.67 21.00
N SER A 254 -20.52 -20.94 21.21
CA SER A 254 -21.76 -21.59 20.77
C SER A 254 -22.97 -21.00 21.50
N VAL A 255 -23.68 -20.08 20.85
CA VAL A 255 -24.97 -19.57 21.32
C VAL A 255 -26.10 -20.29 20.59
N ARG A 256 -27.09 -20.74 21.38
CA ARG A 256 -28.24 -21.57 20.99
C ARG A 256 -29.06 -20.97 19.85
N ARG A 257 -29.58 -21.89 19.02
CA ARG A 257 -30.52 -21.69 17.92
C ARG A 257 -31.80 -20.97 18.39
N GLU A 258 -32.14 -19.90 17.69
CA GLU A 258 -33.52 -19.56 17.39
C GLU A 258 -33.72 -19.76 15.88
N GLU A 259 -34.73 -20.55 15.53
CA GLU A 259 -35.11 -20.90 14.17
C GLU A 259 -35.94 -19.76 13.57
N GLY A 260 -35.62 -19.33 12.33
CA GLY A 260 -36.51 -18.45 11.57
C GLY A 260 -35.90 -17.30 10.77
N VAL A 261 -34.59 -17.27 10.50
CA VAL A 261 -34.01 -16.28 9.57
C VAL A 261 -33.12 -16.99 8.55
N ASP A 262 -33.46 -16.87 7.27
CA ASP A 262 -32.64 -17.33 6.16
C ASP A 262 -31.29 -16.62 6.21
N LYS A 263 -30.24 -17.35 6.61
CA LYS A 263 -28.87 -16.88 6.49
C LYS A 263 -28.46 -16.96 5.02
N ILE A 264 -28.40 -15.81 4.35
CA ILE A 264 -27.75 -15.67 3.05
C ILE A 264 -26.24 -15.86 3.28
N ASP A 265 -25.67 -16.90 2.67
CA ASP A 265 -24.22 -17.08 2.63
C ASP A 265 -23.61 -15.97 1.75
N MET A 266 -23.12 -14.91 2.41
CA MET A 266 -22.53 -13.74 1.75
C MET A 266 -21.16 -14.01 1.09
N ASN A 267 -20.66 -15.25 1.13
CA ASN A 267 -19.49 -15.66 0.35
C ASN A 267 -19.83 -16.15 -1.06
N LYS A 268 -21.13 -16.19 -1.43
CA LYS A 268 -21.54 -16.57 -2.78
C LYS A 268 -21.16 -15.45 -3.75
N LYS A 269 -20.25 -15.74 -4.68
CA LYS A 269 -20.02 -14.89 -5.86
C LYS A 269 -21.33 -14.86 -6.67
N LEU A 270 -22.09 -13.78 -6.51
CA LEU A 270 -23.31 -13.54 -7.26
C LEU A 270 -22.95 -13.36 -8.73
N THR A 271 -23.44 -14.26 -9.57
CA THR A 271 -23.31 -14.11 -11.03
C THR A 271 -24.21 -12.98 -11.51
N ARG A 272 -23.88 -12.36 -12.65
CA ARG A 272 -24.67 -11.29 -13.30
C ARG A 272 -26.17 -11.66 -13.39
N ALA A 273 -26.47 -12.91 -13.71
CA ALA A 273 -27.84 -13.40 -13.84
C ALA A 273 -28.57 -13.43 -12.50
N GLU A 274 -27.91 -13.88 -11.43
CA GLU A 274 -28.50 -13.94 -10.08
C GLU A 274 -28.73 -12.55 -9.49
N MET A 275 -27.83 -11.58 -9.73
CA MET A 275 -28.06 -10.19 -9.32
C MET A 275 -29.26 -9.56 -10.04
N LEU A 276 -29.45 -9.86 -11.32
CA LEU A 276 -30.56 -9.34 -12.12
C LEU A 276 -31.89 -10.03 -11.80
N ASP A 277 -31.88 -11.28 -11.39
CA ASP A 277 -33.07 -12.03 -10.97
C ASP A 277 -33.59 -11.55 -9.60
N TRP A 278 -32.67 -11.20 -8.69
CA TRP A 278 -32.99 -10.59 -7.39
C TRP A 278 -33.74 -9.24 -7.52
N LEU A 279 -33.47 -8.49 -8.58
CA LEU A 279 -34.12 -7.21 -8.89
C LEU A 279 -35.53 -7.36 -9.49
N LYS A 280 -35.95 -8.59 -9.85
CA LYS A 280 -37.26 -8.88 -10.44
C LYS A 280 -38.30 -9.36 -9.43
N VAL A 281 -37.92 -9.58 -8.17
CA VAL A 281 -38.87 -9.95 -7.12
C VAL A 281 -39.83 -8.77 -6.91
N PRO A 282 -41.14 -8.94 -7.13
CA PRO A 282 -42.10 -7.88 -6.88
C PRO A 282 -42.25 -7.72 -5.36
N TRP A 283 -41.93 -6.54 -4.84
CA TRP A 283 -42.16 -6.13 -3.45
C TRP A 283 -43.32 -5.13 -3.42
#